data_AF-A0A495ZWV8-F1
#
_entry.id   AF-A0A495ZWV8-F1
#
_cell.length_a   1.000
_cell.length_b   1.000
_cell.length_c   1.000
_cell.angle_alpha   90.00
_cell.angle_beta   90.00
_cell.angle_gamma   90.00
#
_symmetry.space_group_name_H-M   'P 1'
#
loop_
_entity.id
_entity.type
_entity.pdbx_description
1 polymer ?
#
loop_
_entity_poly.entity_id
_entity_poly.type
_entity_poly.pdbx_seq_one_letter_code
_entity_poly.pdbx_strand_id
1 'polypeptide(L)'
;MDKKLSSLYRLGGLTGGLSGFLMLGSSIWFIFGLSAISSLPSGTVGIYHGIGVVSIILLVPTLLAGYGLLSSDAGSRSTLGASFAIPWLVIELIAHCSQTAPLNSLSELASESATKAIGTSLYALWTEWGEALFMTGAFLCSLLAVCYGSALLSWGNPIAGYLFLVSVIAFPVGVLFDFGVQLHVLIRGIAFLFLGGILIQAPHEDDI
;
A
#
# COMPACT_ATOMS: atom_id res chain seq x y z
N MET A 1 -14.96 25.15 -10.07
CA MET A 1 -14.36 23.90 -10.59
C MET A 1 -15.34 23.08 -11.45
N ASP A 2 -14.85 22.31 -12.43
CA ASP A 2 -15.67 21.39 -13.24
C ASP A 2 -16.32 20.30 -12.35
N LYS A 3 -17.63 20.06 -12.49
CA LYS A 3 -18.38 19.08 -11.64
C LYS A 3 -17.75 17.68 -11.63
N LYS A 4 -17.09 17.30 -12.73
CA LYS A 4 -16.39 16.02 -12.88
C LYS A 4 -15.16 15.92 -11.97
N LEU A 5 -14.37 16.99 -11.85
CA LEU A 5 -13.22 17.05 -10.95
C LEU A 5 -13.65 17.04 -9.49
N SER A 6 -14.73 17.76 -9.16
CA SER A 6 -15.32 17.74 -7.80
C SER A 6 -15.70 16.31 -7.36
N SER A 7 -16.37 15.55 -8.23
CA SER A 7 -16.74 14.17 -7.93
C SER A 7 -15.52 13.25 -7.80
N LEU A 8 -14.49 13.45 -8.63
CA LEU A 8 -13.25 12.67 -8.58
C LEU A 8 -12.51 12.91 -7.26
N TYR A 9 -12.41 14.16 -6.81
CA TYR A 9 -11.75 14.50 -5.56
C TYR A 9 -12.50 13.96 -4.34
N ARG A 10 -13.83 14.04 -4.32
CA ARG A 10 -14.63 13.40 -3.25
C ARG A 10 -14.44 11.89 -3.22
N LEU A 11 -14.48 11.22 -4.38
CA LEU A 11 -14.27 9.77 -4.46
C LEU A 11 -12.85 9.38 -4.02
N GLY A 12 -11.83 10.07 -4.53
CA GLY A 12 -10.43 9.86 -4.13
C GLY A 12 -10.23 10.11 -2.64
N GLY A 13 -10.89 11.13 -2.10
CA GLY A 13 -10.85 11.46 -0.68
C GLY A 13 -11.44 10.38 0.21
N LEU A 14 -12.63 9.89 -0.13
CA LEU A 14 -13.31 8.81 0.61
C LEU A 14 -12.55 7.49 0.53
N THR A 15 -12.10 7.12 -0.67
CA THR A 15 -11.36 5.85 -0.86
C THR A 15 -9.99 5.89 -0.20
N GLY A 16 -9.30 7.04 -0.23
CA GLY A 16 -8.03 7.24 0.47
C GLY A 16 -8.19 7.19 1.99
N GLY A 17 -9.25 7.81 2.52
CA GLY A 17 -9.62 7.71 3.93
C GLY A 17 -9.90 6.27 4.36
N LEU A 18 -10.74 5.54 3.62
CA LEU A 18 -11.06 4.15 3.91
C LEU A 18 -9.83 3.24 3.85
N SER A 19 -8.99 3.39 2.81
CA SER A 19 -7.74 2.64 2.69
C SER A 19 -6.80 2.95 3.87
N GLY A 20 -6.64 4.23 4.21
CA GLY A 20 -5.83 4.66 5.36
C GLY A 20 -6.26 4.02 6.68
N PHE A 21 -7.58 3.95 6.94
CA PHE A 21 -8.10 3.28 8.14
C PHE A 21 -7.86 1.76 8.12
N LEU A 22 -8.03 1.11 6.97
CA LEU A 22 -7.76 -0.33 6.82
C LEU A 22 -6.28 -0.65 7.05
N MET A 23 -5.39 0.17 6.51
CA MET A 23 -3.94 0.02 6.66
C MET A 23 -3.50 0.27 8.10
N LEU A 24 -4.05 1.29 8.76
CA LEU A 24 -3.81 1.55 10.17
C LEU A 24 -4.31 0.40 11.05
N GLY A 25 -5.56 0.00 10.88
CA GLY A 25 -6.18 -1.05 11.68
C GLY A 25 -5.44 -2.38 11.54
N SER A 26 -5.09 -2.78 10.31
CA SER A 26 -4.33 -4.00 10.06
C SER A 26 -2.90 -3.94 10.62
N SER A 27 -2.20 -2.80 10.47
CA SER A 27 -0.83 -2.65 10.98
C SER A 27 -0.78 -2.63 12.51
N ILE A 28 -1.71 -1.92 13.17
CA ILE A 28 -1.84 -1.89 14.63
C ILE A 28 -2.15 -3.30 15.14
N TRP A 29 -3.13 -3.98 14.53
CA TRP A 29 -3.46 -5.34 14.91
C TRP A 29 -2.26 -6.28 14.76
N PHE A 30 -1.45 -6.15 13.70
CA PHE A 30 -0.25 -6.96 13.54
C PHE A 30 0.84 -6.64 14.59
N ILE A 31 1.17 -5.36 14.78
CA ILE A 31 2.23 -4.91 15.70
C ILE A 31 1.92 -5.32 17.14
N PHE A 32 0.67 -5.16 17.59
CA PHE A 32 0.27 -5.47 18.97
C PHE A 32 -0.31 -6.88 19.14
N GLY A 33 -0.67 -7.57 18.06
CA GLY A 33 -1.15 -8.96 18.05
C GLY A 33 -0.04 -10.02 18.02
N LEU A 34 1.23 -9.60 17.89
CA LEU A 34 2.41 -10.46 17.79
C LEU A 34 2.64 -11.40 18.99
N SER A 35 1.98 -11.18 20.13
CA SER A 35 1.96 -12.16 21.23
C SER A 35 1.10 -13.41 20.96
N ALA A 36 0.37 -13.48 19.83
CA ALA A 36 -0.56 -14.58 19.52
C ALA A 36 -0.35 -15.25 18.14
N ILE A 37 0.57 -14.76 17.30
CA ILE A 37 0.68 -15.20 15.89
C ILE A 37 1.11 -16.67 15.75
N SER A 38 1.88 -17.22 16.68
CA SER A 38 2.22 -18.65 16.70
C SER A 38 1.03 -19.57 17.01
N SER A 39 -0.15 -19.01 17.30
CA SER A 39 -1.38 -19.74 17.67
C SER A 39 -2.62 -19.36 16.85
N LEU A 40 -2.49 -18.47 15.86
CA LEU A 40 -3.66 -17.97 15.12
C LEU A 40 -4.20 -19.03 14.14
N PRO A 41 -5.53 -19.23 14.09
CA PRO A 41 -6.16 -20.09 13.08
C PRO A 41 -5.81 -19.63 11.66
N SER A 42 -5.67 -20.57 10.74
CA SER A 42 -5.36 -20.31 9.31
C SER A 42 -6.28 -19.27 8.64
N GLY A 43 -7.51 -19.09 9.14
CA GLY A 43 -8.45 -18.09 8.66
C GLY A 43 -8.04 -16.63 8.90
N THR A 44 -7.23 -16.34 9.93
CA THR A 44 -6.82 -14.96 10.25
C THR A 44 -5.83 -14.40 9.21
N VAL A 45 -4.99 -15.27 8.62
CA VAL A 45 -4.09 -14.90 7.53
C VAL A 45 -4.86 -14.46 6.28
N GLY A 46 -5.97 -15.15 5.97
CA GLY A 46 -6.85 -14.79 4.86
C GLY A 46 -7.53 -13.42 5.04
N ILE A 47 -7.86 -13.05 6.28
CA ILE A 47 -8.45 -11.73 6.59
C ILE A 47 -7.43 -10.61 6.34
N TYR A 48 -6.20 -10.73 6.85
CA TYR A 48 -5.15 -9.74 6.61
C TYR A 48 -4.85 -9.57 5.13
N HIS A 49 -4.78 -10.70 4.43
CA HIS A 49 -4.60 -10.71 3.00
C HIS A 49 -5.71 -9.92 2.28
N GLY A 50 -6.98 -10.24 2.57
CA GLY A 50 -8.14 -9.55 1.99
C GLY A 50 -8.15 -8.05 2.29
N ILE A 51 -7.78 -7.64 3.51
CA ILE A 51 -7.64 -6.23 3.87
C ILE A 51 -6.56 -5.55 3.02
N GLY A 52 -5.41 -6.20 2.80
CA GLY A 52 -4.34 -5.68 1.94
C GLY A 52 -4.81 -5.41 0.51
N VAL A 53 -5.46 -6.40 -0.12
CA VAL A 53 -6.00 -6.28 -1.48
C VAL A 53 -7.03 -5.14 -1.58
N VAL A 54 -7.99 -5.09 -0.66
CA VAL A 54 -9.02 -4.05 -0.65
C VAL A 54 -8.39 -2.67 -0.46
N SER A 55 -7.40 -2.54 0.43
CA SER A 55 -6.69 -1.28 0.66
C SER A 55 -6.03 -0.79 -0.63
N ILE A 56 -5.35 -1.66 -1.37
CA ILE A 56 -4.66 -1.31 -2.63
C ILE A 56 -5.66 -0.85 -3.70
N ILE A 57 -6.78 -1.56 -3.86
CA ILE A 57 -7.84 -1.18 -4.82
C ILE A 57 -8.39 0.22 -4.50
N LEU A 58 -8.63 0.51 -3.22
CA LEU A 58 -9.12 1.80 -2.76
C LEU A 58 -8.12 2.95 -2.96
N LEU A 59 -6.82 2.67 -3.13
CA LEU A 59 -5.85 3.73 -3.41
C LEU A 59 -5.90 4.22 -4.86
N VAL A 60 -6.45 3.45 -5.80
CA VAL A 60 -6.49 3.82 -7.22
C VAL A 60 -7.17 5.17 -7.44
N PRO A 61 -8.41 5.43 -6.95
CA PRO A 61 -9.07 6.72 -7.17
C PRO A 61 -8.36 7.86 -6.44
N THR A 62 -7.78 7.58 -5.27
CA THR A 62 -7.00 8.54 -4.48
C THR A 62 -5.79 9.04 -5.25
N LEU A 63 -5.04 8.15 -5.88
CA LEU A 63 -3.82 8.48 -6.63
C LEU A 63 -4.15 9.23 -7.92
N LEU A 64 -5.25 8.89 -8.60
CA LEU A 64 -5.74 9.61 -9.78
C LEU A 64 -6.23 11.02 -9.42
N ALA A 65 -6.98 11.15 -8.32
CA ALA A 65 -7.44 12.44 -7.81
C ALA A 65 -6.26 13.32 -7.37
N GLY A 66 -5.28 12.74 -6.67
CA GLY A 66 -4.05 13.43 -6.28
C GLY A 66 -3.21 13.89 -7.48
N TYR A 67 -3.09 13.06 -8.52
CA TYR A 67 -2.48 13.47 -9.78
C TYR A 67 -3.19 14.67 -10.38
N GLY A 68 -4.52 14.58 -10.52
CA GLY A 68 -5.35 15.66 -11.08
C GLY A 68 -5.15 16.98 -10.33
N LEU A 69 -5.22 16.94 -9.00
CA LEU A 69 -5.05 18.11 -8.14
C LEU A 69 -3.66 18.74 -8.28
N LEU A 70 -2.60 17.93 -8.28
CA LEU A 70 -1.21 18.43 -8.24
C LEU A 70 -0.62 18.71 -9.62
N SER A 71 -1.30 18.31 -10.69
CA SER A 71 -0.76 18.37 -12.06
C SER A 71 -0.57 19.81 -12.59
N SER A 72 -1.38 20.78 -12.15
CA SER A 72 -1.27 22.17 -12.58
C SER A 72 -0.03 22.86 -12.01
N ASP A 73 0.28 22.61 -10.73
CA ASP A 73 1.26 23.41 -9.97
C ASP A 73 2.57 22.65 -9.75
N ALA A 74 2.51 21.31 -9.70
CA ALA A 74 3.64 20.43 -9.46
C ALA A 74 3.78 19.35 -10.55
N GLY A 75 3.45 19.71 -11.81
CA GLY A 75 3.30 18.83 -12.96
C GLY A 75 4.31 17.69 -13.06
N SER A 76 5.61 17.99 -13.20
CA SER A 76 6.64 16.94 -13.37
C SER A 76 6.72 15.95 -12.20
N ARG A 77 6.56 16.43 -10.95
CA ARG A 77 6.61 15.57 -9.75
C ARG A 77 5.33 14.75 -9.60
N SER A 78 4.18 15.35 -9.90
CA SER A 78 2.89 14.67 -9.92
C SER A 78 2.86 13.56 -10.97
N THR A 79 3.35 13.83 -12.19
CA THR A 79 3.46 12.83 -13.27
C THR A 79 4.39 11.68 -12.89
N LEU A 80 5.56 11.98 -12.29
CA LEU A 80 6.46 10.92 -11.81
C LEU A 80 5.81 10.09 -10.70
N GLY A 81 5.10 10.73 -9.77
CA GLY A 81 4.32 10.06 -8.75
C GLY A 81 3.32 9.08 -9.37
N ALA A 82 2.45 9.55 -10.27
CA ALA A 82 1.50 8.68 -10.98
C ALA A 82 2.20 7.54 -11.74
N SER A 83 3.38 7.82 -12.33
CA SER A 83 4.15 6.83 -13.09
C SER A 83 4.74 5.72 -12.21
N PHE A 84 5.10 6.01 -10.95
CA PHE A 84 5.53 4.99 -9.98
C PHE A 84 4.35 4.31 -9.27
N ALA A 85 3.21 4.99 -9.14
CA ALA A 85 2.00 4.42 -8.55
C ALA A 85 1.50 3.20 -9.34
N ILE A 86 1.47 3.27 -10.67
CA ILE A 86 0.96 2.18 -11.53
C ILE A 86 1.74 0.87 -11.29
N PRO A 87 3.07 0.80 -11.50
CA PRO A 87 3.81 -0.43 -11.30
C PRO A 87 3.81 -0.88 -9.84
N TRP A 88 3.75 0.04 -8.87
CA TRP A 88 3.59 -0.33 -7.46
C TRP A 88 2.29 -1.10 -7.23
N LEU A 89 1.14 -0.53 -7.61
CA LEU A 89 -0.18 -1.17 -7.42
C LEU A 89 -0.23 -2.53 -8.11
N VAL A 90 0.31 -2.64 -9.32
CA VAL A 90 0.36 -3.90 -10.08
C VAL A 90 1.21 -4.94 -9.36
N ILE A 91 2.42 -4.61 -8.95
CA ILE A 91 3.32 -5.56 -8.28
C ILE A 91 2.77 -5.97 -6.92
N GLU A 92 2.21 -5.04 -6.14
CA GLU A 92 1.65 -5.34 -4.82
C GLU A 92 0.40 -6.23 -4.96
N LEU A 93 -0.46 -6.00 -5.97
CA LEU A 93 -1.57 -6.91 -6.28
C LEU A 93 -1.09 -8.30 -6.72
N ILE A 94 -0.05 -8.41 -7.54
CA ILE A 94 0.53 -9.71 -7.94
C ILE A 94 1.12 -10.42 -6.71
N ALA A 95 1.83 -9.70 -5.85
CA ALA A 95 2.38 -10.23 -4.60
C ALA A 95 1.27 -10.73 -3.67
N HIS A 96 0.14 -10.03 -3.62
CA HIS A 96 -1.03 -10.51 -2.92
C HIS A 96 -1.59 -11.78 -3.60
N CYS A 97 -1.87 -11.76 -4.90
CA CYS A 97 -2.41 -12.92 -5.59
C CYS A 97 -1.50 -14.17 -5.49
N SER A 98 -0.17 -14.01 -5.40
CA SER A 98 0.75 -15.12 -5.16
C SER A 98 0.61 -15.72 -3.76
N GLN A 99 0.25 -14.94 -2.75
CA GLN A 99 0.03 -15.48 -1.41
C GLN A 99 -1.27 -16.29 -1.30
N THR A 100 -2.25 -16.07 -2.18
CA THR A 100 -3.55 -16.79 -2.19
C THR A 100 -3.68 -17.86 -3.25
N ALA A 101 -2.79 -17.91 -4.25
CA ALA A 101 -2.79 -19.00 -5.21
C ALA A 101 -2.52 -20.32 -4.45
N PRO A 102 -3.33 -21.37 -4.65
CA PRO A 102 -3.27 -22.57 -3.82
C PRO A 102 -2.00 -23.34 -4.13
N LEU A 103 -0.95 -23.13 -3.33
CA LEU A 103 0.14 -24.09 -3.16
C LEU A 103 -0.16 -25.12 -2.07
N ASN A 104 -1.20 -24.90 -1.25
CA ASN A 104 -1.63 -25.87 -0.26
C ASN A 104 -2.06 -27.21 -0.93
N SER A 105 -2.60 -27.18 -2.14
CA SER A 105 -2.90 -28.39 -2.93
C SER A 105 -1.66 -29.05 -3.57
N LEU A 106 -0.52 -28.36 -3.63
CA LEU A 106 0.77 -28.95 -4.02
C LEU A 106 1.39 -29.76 -2.87
N SER A 107 1.07 -29.42 -1.62
CA SER A 107 1.41 -30.25 -0.45
C SER A 107 0.66 -31.59 -0.44
N GLU A 108 -0.52 -31.66 -1.07
CA GLU A 108 -1.30 -32.89 -1.25
C GLU A 108 -0.76 -33.79 -2.37
N LEU A 109 0.04 -33.26 -3.31
CA LEU A 109 0.82 -34.05 -4.27
C LEU A 109 2.04 -34.75 -3.64
N ALA A 110 2.37 -34.46 -2.37
CA ALA A 110 3.59 -34.91 -1.68
C ALA A 110 3.47 -36.27 -0.97
N SER A 111 2.65 -37.19 -1.48
CA SER A 111 2.48 -38.53 -0.90
C SER A 111 3.61 -39.52 -1.22
N GLU A 112 4.57 -39.17 -2.10
CA GLU A 112 5.80 -39.93 -2.34
C GLU A 112 7.06 -39.16 -1.92
N SER A 113 8.10 -39.89 -1.47
CA SER A 113 9.34 -39.28 -0.96
C SER A 113 10.07 -38.42 -2.00
N ALA A 114 9.93 -38.74 -3.29
CA ALA A 114 10.45 -37.94 -4.41
C ALA A 114 9.67 -36.63 -4.61
N THR A 115 8.35 -36.63 -4.41
CA THR A 115 7.51 -35.43 -4.51
C THR A 115 7.67 -34.49 -3.32
N LYS A 116 8.11 -34.97 -2.15
CA LYS A 116 8.40 -34.11 -1.00
C LYS A 116 9.58 -33.15 -1.24
N ALA A 117 10.68 -33.63 -1.82
CA ALA A 117 11.84 -32.79 -2.13
C ALA A 117 11.51 -31.71 -3.18
N ILE A 118 10.72 -32.08 -4.20
CA ILE A 118 10.22 -31.14 -5.21
C ILE A 118 9.26 -30.13 -4.57
N GLY A 119 8.33 -30.59 -3.73
CA GLY A 119 7.37 -29.75 -3.02
C GLY A 119 8.04 -28.72 -2.10
N THR A 120 9.05 -29.13 -1.34
CA THR A 120 9.82 -28.19 -0.49
C THR A 120 10.57 -27.16 -1.31
N SER A 121 11.18 -27.57 -2.43
CA SER A 121 11.91 -26.64 -3.32
C SER A 121 10.98 -25.63 -3.99
N LEU A 122 9.81 -26.08 -4.46
CA LEU A 122 8.80 -25.21 -5.04
C LEU A 122 8.21 -24.23 -4.01
N TYR A 123 7.98 -24.70 -2.78
CA TYR A 123 7.53 -23.84 -1.69
C TYR A 123 8.56 -22.75 -1.38
N ALA A 124 9.84 -23.13 -1.22
CA ALA A 124 10.92 -22.17 -0.97
C ALA A 124 11.04 -21.12 -2.09
N LEU A 125 11.06 -21.57 -3.36
CA LEU A 125 11.08 -20.69 -4.52
C LEU A 125 9.88 -19.72 -4.53
N TRP A 126 8.70 -20.20 -4.17
CA TRP A 126 7.51 -19.37 -4.10
C TRP A 126 7.58 -18.32 -3.00
N THR A 127 8.07 -18.71 -1.82
CA THR A 127 8.28 -17.78 -0.71
C THR A 127 9.30 -16.70 -1.09
N GLU A 128 10.43 -17.06 -1.68
CA GLU A 128 11.44 -16.13 -2.18
C GLU A 128 10.87 -15.19 -3.25
N TRP A 129 10.08 -15.72 -4.19
CA TRP A 129 9.42 -14.91 -5.21
C TRP A 129 8.40 -13.93 -4.62
N GLY A 130 7.58 -14.37 -3.66
CA GLY A 130 6.64 -13.53 -2.95
C GLY A 130 7.33 -12.40 -2.18
N GLU A 131 8.45 -12.70 -1.51
CA GLU A 131 9.28 -11.72 -0.81
C GLU A 131 9.90 -10.71 -1.79
N ALA A 132 10.46 -11.17 -2.91
CA ALA A 132 11.05 -10.30 -3.93
C ALA A 132 10.01 -9.33 -4.53
N LEU A 133 8.80 -9.80 -4.84
CA LEU A 133 7.70 -8.95 -5.29
C LEU A 133 7.32 -7.92 -4.24
N PHE A 134 7.23 -8.33 -2.98
CA PHE A 134 6.88 -7.46 -1.88
C PHE A 134 7.91 -6.35 -1.66
N MET A 135 9.20 -6.69 -1.66
CA MET A 135 10.31 -5.73 -1.58
C MET A 135 10.32 -4.75 -2.75
N THR A 136 10.05 -5.24 -3.96
CA THR A 136 9.93 -4.39 -5.16
C THR A 136 8.75 -3.44 -5.04
N GLY A 137 7.60 -3.91 -4.54
CA GLY A 137 6.43 -3.08 -4.26
C GLY A 137 6.74 -1.96 -3.25
N ALA A 138 7.40 -2.29 -2.13
CA ALA A 138 7.81 -1.32 -1.12
C ALA A 138 8.78 -0.25 -1.67
N PHE A 139 9.71 -0.66 -2.55
CA PHE A 139 10.61 0.27 -3.23
C PHE A 139 9.86 1.24 -4.15
N LEU A 140 8.96 0.74 -4.99
CA LEU A 140 8.16 1.61 -5.88
C LEU A 140 7.22 2.53 -5.10
N CYS A 141 6.63 2.04 -4.00
CA CYS A 141 5.84 2.86 -3.08
C CYS A 141 6.70 3.98 -2.47
N SER A 142 7.96 3.72 -2.17
CA SER A 142 8.88 4.73 -1.65
C SER A 142 9.18 5.81 -2.69
N LEU A 143 9.42 5.43 -3.96
CA LEU A 143 9.61 6.40 -5.05
C LEU A 143 8.37 7.26 -5.29
N LEU A 144 7.20 6.63 -5.29
CA LEU A 144 5.91 7.32 -5.30
C LEU A 144 5.82 8.35 -4.17
N ALA A 145 6.13 7.94 -2.95
CA ALA A 145 6.03 8.78 -1.77
C ALA A 145 6.99 9.96 -1.80
N VAL A 146 8.21 9.79 -2.33
CA VAL A 146 9.13 10.90 -2.61
C VAL A 146 8.53 11.89 -3.61
N CYS A 147 7.98 11.38 -4.72
CA CYS A 147 7.44 12.23 -5.79
C CYS A 147 6.21 13.01 -5.33
N TYR A 148 5.21 12.32 -4.75
CA TYR A 148 4.00 12.99 -4.25
C TYR A 148 4.25 13.81 -3.00
N GLY A 149 5.11 13.37 -2.08
CA GLY A 149 5.50 14.17 -0.92
C GLY A 149 6.14 15.50 -1.34
N SER A 150 7.03 15.47 -2.34
CA SER A 150 7.64 16.68 -2.91
C SER A 150 6.65 17.56 -3.66
N ALA A 151 5.68 16.96 -4.35
CA ALA A 151 4.61 17.69 -5.02
C ALA A 151 3.69 18.41 -4.00
N LEU A 152 3.28 17.72 -2.94
CA LEU A 152 2.47 18.28 -1.84
C LEU A 152 3.18 19.42 -1.12
N LEU A 153 4.50 19.29 -0.87
CA LEU A 153 5.30 20.37 -0.30
C LEU A 153 5.27 21.64 -1.17
N SER A 154 5.38 21.48 -2.49
CA SER A 154 5.39 22.62 -3.42
C SER A 154 4.02 23.21 -3.67
N TRP A 155 2.97 22.40 -3.56
CA TRP A 155 1.59 22.86 -3.60
C TRP A 155 1.16 23.61 -2.33
N GLY A 156 1.94 23.51 -1.25
CA GLY A 156 1.69 24.24 0.00
C GLY A 156 1.08 23.41 1.13
N ASN A 157 1.07 22.08 1.02
CA ASN A 157 0.67 21.19 2.12
C ASN A 157 1.88 20.47 2.73
N PRO A 158 2.64 21.13 3.63
CA PRO A 158 3.87 20.56 4.17
C PRO A 158 3.62 19.36 5.09
N ILE A 159 2.50 19.33 5.81
CA ILE A 159 2.18 18.24 6.74
C ILE A 159 2.03 16.91 5.96
N ALA A 160 1.18 16.89 4.93
CA ALA A 160 1.00 15.70 4.10
C ALA A 160 2.30 15.36 3.35
N GLY A 161 3.01 16.37 2.85
CA GLY A 161 4.31 16.19 2.21
C GLY A 161 5.32 15.46 3.11
N TYR A 162 5.49 15.91 4.36
CA TYR A 162 6.39 15.26 5.32
C TYR A 162 5.92 13.85 5.70
N LEU A 163 4.61 13.60 5.84
CA LEU A 163 4.10 12.25 6.13
C LEU A 163 4.47 11.25 5.03
N PHE A 164 4.34 11.63 3.77
CA PHE A 164 4.79 10.79 2.65
C PHE A 164 6.31 10.59 2.67
N LEU A 165 7.10 11.63 2.94
CA LEU A 165 8.56 11.49 3.05
C LEU A 165 8.99 10.59 4.24
N VAL A 166 8.31 10.70 5.39
CA VAL A 166 8.56 9.84 6.55
C VAL A 166 8.21 8.38 6.23
N SER A 167 7.21 8.12 5.39
CA SER A 167 6.86 6.75 4.98
C SER A 167 8.01 6.03 4.26
N VAL A 168 8.87 6.76 3.55
CA VAL A 168 10.08 6.23 2.90
C VAL A 168 11.07 5.69 3.93
N ILE A 169 11.22 6.41 5.06
CA ILE A 169 12.14 6.06 6.14
C ILE A 169 11.54 4.98 7.06
N ALA A 170 10.21 4.93 7.17
CA ALA A 170 9.51 3.94 7.98
C ALA A 170 9.81 2.50 7.55
N PHE A 171 10.12 2.27 6.27
CA PHE A 171 10.51 0.96 5.75
C PHE A 171 11.85 0.46 6.29
N PRO A 172 13.00 1.13 6.06
CA PRO A 172 14.28 0.69 6.62
C PRO A 172 14.29 0.69 8.15
N VAL A 173 13.60 1.64 8.80
CA VAL A 173 13.47 1.63 10.27
C VAL A 173 12.69 0.42 10.74
N GLY A 174 11.59 0.07 10.08
CA GLY A 174 10.80 -1.11 10.43
C GLY A 174 11.62 -2.40 10.36
N VAL A 175 12.46 -2.54 9.33
CA VAL A 175 13.40 -3.66 9.18
C VAL A 175 14.46 -3.67 10.29
N LEU A 176 15.03 -2.51 10.65
CA LEU A 176 16.08 -2.42 11.66
C LEU A 176 15.62 -2.72 13.10
N PHE A 177 14.33 -2.50 13.40
CA PHE A 177 13.76 -2.64 14.73
C PHE A 177 12.74 -3.80 14.85
N ASP A 178 12.82 -4.79 13.96
CA ASP A 178 11.97 -5.99 13.95
C ASP A 178 10.45 -5.72 13.88
N PHE A 179 10.02 -4.52 13.48
CA PHE A 179 8.63 -4.21 13.14
C PHE A 179 8.27 -4.61 11.70
N GLY A 180 9.29 -4.99 10.91
CA GLY A 180 9.18 -5.36 9.51
C GLY A 180 8.53 -4.25 8.69
N VAL A 181 7.74 -4.64 7.69
CA VAL A 181 7.05 -3.70 6.81
C VAL A 181 5.82 -3.04 7.45
N GLN A 182 5.36 -3.51 8.61
CA GLN A 182 4.12 -3.02 9.21
C GLN A 182 4.24 -1.56 9.64
N LEU A 183 5.43 -1.15 10.07
CA LEU A 183 5.70 0.26 10.35
C LEU A 183 5.56 1.12 9.08
N HIS A 184 6.04 0.63 7.93
CA HIS A 184 5.85 1.29 6.65
C HIS A 184 4.37 1.39 6.25
N VAL A 185 3.61 0.30 6.38
CA VAL A 185 2.17 0.27 6.07
C VAL A 185 1.38 1.20 7.00
N LEU A 186 1.74 1.26 8.29
CA LEU A 186 1.13 2.15 9.29
C LEU A 186 1.31 3.62 8.89
N ILE A 187 2.55 4.06 8.65
CA ILE A 187 2.85 5.44 8.30
C ILE A 187 2.23 5.81 6.95
N ARG A 188 2.26 4.89 5.98
CA ARG A 188 1.57 5.03 4.68
C ARG A 188 0.06 5.22 4.88
N GLY A 189 -0.56 4.46 5.78
CA GLY A 189 -1.97 4.60 6.13
C GLY A 189 -2.30 6.00 6.66
N ILE A 190 -1.48 6.55 7.56
CA ILE A 190 -1.61 7.93 8.04
C ILE A 190 -1.50 8.92 6.88
N ALA A 191 -0.50 8.76 6.01
CA ALA A 191 -0.30 9.66 4.87
C ALA A 191 -1.53 9.69 3.94
N PHE A 192 -2.15 8.53 3.68
CA PHE A 192 -3.37 8.45 2.87
C PHE A 192 -4.64 8.96 3.57
N LEU A 193 -4.71 8.92 4.91
CA LEU A 193 -5.78 9.64 5.63
C LEU A 193 -5.70 11.15 5.39
N PHE A 194 -4.48 11.72 5.49
CA PHE A 194 -4.28 13.15 5.25
C PHE A 194 -4.56 13.54 3.81
N LEU A 195 -4.04 12.76 2.84
CA LEU A 195 -4.35 12.99 1.43
C LEU A 195 -5.86 12.85 1.16
N GLY A 196 -6.52 11.88 1.79
CA GLY A 196 -7.96 11.71 1.72
C GLY A 196 -8.71 12.96 2.18
N GLY A 197 -8.33 13.52 3.33
CA GLY A 197 -8.88 14.76 3.85
C GLY A 197 -8.69 15.95 2.91
N ILE A 198 -7.48 16.13 2.36
CA ILE A 198 -7.17 17.18 1.37
C ILE A 198 -8.09 17.07 0.16
N LEU A 199 -8.26 15.87 -0.39
CA LEU A 199 -9.11 15.65 -1.56
C LEU A 199 -10.61 15.89 -1.27
N ILE A 200 -11.09 15.63 -0.05
CA ILE A 200 -12.47 15.96 0.36
C ILE A 200 -12.65 17.49 0.44
N GLN A 201 -11.62 18.22 0.87
CA GLN A 201 -11.67 19.67 1.07
C GLN A 201 -11.44 20.47 -0.22
N ALA A 202 -10.61 19.98 -1.15
CA ALA A 202 -10.25 20.67 -2.38
C ALA A 202 -11.44 21.25 -3.17
N PRO A 203 -12.61 20.58 -3.27
CA PRO A 203 -13.77 21.17 -3.95
C PRO A 203 -14.39 22.41 -3.27
N HIS A 204 -14.11 22.67 -2.00
CA HIS A 204 -14.69 23.78 -1.23
C HIS A 204 -13.80 25.03 -1.21
N GLU A 205 -12.50 24.90 -1.49
CA GLU A 205 -11.56 26.04 -1.55
C GLU A 205 -11.73 26.87 -2.83
N ASP A 206 -12.20 26.26 -3.92
CA ASP A 206 -12.47 26.94 -5.21
C ASP A 206 -13.79 27.72 -5.25
N ASP A 207 -14.65 27.58 -4.22
CA ASP A 207 -15.96 28.23 -4.12
C ASP A 207 -15.93 29.52 -3.26
N ILE A 208 -14.75 29.94 -2.77
CA ILE A 208 -14.49 31.19 -2.02
C ILE A 208 -13.67 32.15 -2.89
#